data_AF-A0A847YF95-F1
#
_entry.id   AF-A0A847YF95-F1
#
_cell.length_a   1.000
_cell.length_b   1.000
_cell.length_c   1.000
_cell.angle_alpha   90.00
_cell.angle_beta   90.00
_cell.angle_gamma   90.00
#
_symmetry.space_group_name_H-M   'P 1'
#
loop_
_entity.id
_entity.type
_entity.pdbx_description
1 polymer ?
#
loop_
_entity_poly.entity_id
_entity_poly.type
_entity_poly.pdbx_seq_one_letter_code
_entity_poly.pdbx_strand_id
1 'polypeptide(L)' 'MSVALSVLLSFRNCQGVLASRLPELIEVLPDLTPHWELILVDDASRDASAEIAEETARRYPQVRLITPAQPRGRLE' A
#
# COMPACT_ATOMS: atom_id res chain seq x y z
N MET A 1 -4.80 3.83 20.93
CA MET A 1 -3.40 3.45 20.60
C MET A 1 -2.94 4.42 19.52
N SER A 2 -1.88 5.19 19.75
CA SER A 2 -1.34 6.13 18.77
C SER A 2 -0.48 5.38 17.76
N VAL A 3 -0.75 5.54 16.45
CA VAL A 3 0.16 5.12 15.39
C VAL A 3 1.42 5.98 15.51
N ALA A 4 2.61 5.35 15.54
CA ALA A 4 3.88 6.06 15.63
C ALA A 4 4.48 6.33 14.24
N LEU A 5 4.14 5.51 13.24
CA LEU A 5 4.59 5.64 11.86
C LEU A 5 3.46 5.32 10.88
N SER A 6 3.13 6.25 10.00
CA SER A 6 2.21 6.03 8.88
C SER A 6 2.99 6.14 7.57
N VAL A 7 2.98 5.07 6.78
CA VAL A 7 3.64 5.03 5.47
C VAL A 7 2.59 5.13 4.38
N LEU A 8 2.76 6.06 3.45
CA LEU A 8 1.93 6.18 2.25
C LEU A 8 2.70 5.64 1.04
N LEU A 9 2.09 4.71 0.31
CA LEU A 9 2.61 4.20 -0.95
C LEU A 9 1.58 4.43 -2.05
N SER A 10 1.81 5.45 -2.89
CA SER A 10 1.02 5.69 -4.09
C SER A 10 1.59 4.90 -5.27
N PHE A 11 0.72 4.25 -6.04
CA PHE A 11 1.15 3.48 -7.19
C PHE A 11 0.15 3.50 -8.34
N ARG A 12 0.63 3.15 -9.54
CA ARG A 12 -0.18 2.95 -10.74
C ARG A 12 0.49 1.98 -11.68
N ASN A 13 -0.23 0.95 -12.13
CA ASN A 13 0.24 -0.01 -13.13
C ASN A 13 1.63 -0.61 -12.85
N CYS A 14 1.85 -1.09 -11.62
CA CYS A 14 3.15 -1.58 -11.16
C CYS A 14 3.10 -2.99 -10.59
N GLN A 15 2.25 -3.87 -11.12
CA GLN A 15 1.96 -5.19 -10.54
C GLN A 15 3.22 -6.00 -10.17
N GLY A 16 4.27 -5.99 -11.00
CA GLY A 16 5.49 -6.75 -10.74
C GLY A 16 6.34 -6.18 -9.59
N VAL A 17 6.36 -4.85 -9.47
CA VAL A 17 7.03 -4.18 -8.36
C VAL A 17 6.23 -4.38 -7.07
N LEU A 18 4.92 -4.25 -7.14
CA LEU A 18 4.04 -4.40 -5.98
C LEU A 18 4.12 -5.82 -5.41
N ALA A 19 4.06 -6.84 -6.27
CA ALA A 19 4.15 -8.25 -5.86
C ALA A 19 5.48 -8.60 -5.16
N SER A 20 6.58 -7.94 -5.52
CA SER A 20 7.91 -8.22 -4.94
C SER A 20 8.23 -7.35 -3.73
N ARG A 21 7.87 -6.06 -3.76
CA ARG A 21 8.28 -5.08 -2.73
C ARG A 21 7.35 -4.99 -1.54
N LEU A 22 6.06 -5.28 -1.74
CA LEU A 22 5.08 -5.12 -0.67
C LEU A 22 5.31 -6.10 0.50
N PRO A 23 5.65 -7.39 0.26
CA PRO A 23 6.03 -8.29 1.35
C PRO A 23 7.28 -7.82 2.12
N GLU A 24 8.32 -7.40 1.40
CA GLU A 24 9.57 -6.88 1.99
C GLU A 24 9.29 -5.67 2.91
N LEU A 25 8.44 -4.74 2.46
CA LEU A 25 8.08 -3.57 3.24
C LEU A 25 7.35 -3.95 4.53
N ILE A 26 6.38 -4.87 4.44
CA ILE A 26 5.60 -5.34 5.60
C ILE A 26 6.49 -6.06 6.63
N GLU A 27 7.53 -6.76 6.16
CA GLU A 27 8.50 -7.44 7.02
C GLU A 27 9.39 -6.45 7.80
N VAL A 28 9.79 -5.34 7.18
CA VAL A 28 10.75 -4.37 7.78
C VAL A 28 10.07 -3.32 8.67
N LEU A 29 8.82 -2.93 8.41
CA LEU A 29 8.15 -1.89 9.21
C LEU A 29 8.08 -2.17 10.72
N PRO A 30 7.84 -3.40 11.19
CA PRO A 30 7.90 -3.76 12.62
C PRO A 30 9.24 -3.47 13.30
N ASP A 31 10.36 -3.52 12.56
CA ASP A 31 11.70 -3.26 13.09
C ASP A 31 11.91 -1.78 13.44
N LEU A 32 11.17 -0.87 12.78
CA LEU A 32 11.20 0.56 13.07
C LEU A 32 10.33 0.91 14.29
N THR A 33 9.14 0.31 14.37
CA THR A 33 8.21 0.49 15.49
C THR A 33 7.13 -0.59 15.46
N PRO A 34 6.67 -1.10 16.61
CA PRO A 34 5.53 -2.02 16.66
C PRO A 34 4.18 -1.37 16.30
N HIS A 35 4.11 -0.03 16.26
CA HIS A 35 2.90 0.73 15.98
C HIS A 35 2.99 1.46 14.64
N TRP A 36 2.65 0.77 13.56
CA TRP A 36 2.68 1.31 12.20
C TRP A 36 1.37 1.07 11.45
N GLU A 37 1.15 1.86 10.40
CA GLU A 37 0.16 1.58 9.36
C GLU A 37 0.76 1.80 7.97
N LEU A 38 0.28 1.05 6.98
CA LEU A 38 0.62 1.22 5.57
C LEU A 38 -0.64 1.55 4.78
N ILE A 39 -0.65 2.72 4.18
CA ILE A 39 -1.75 3.19 3.34
C ILE A 39 -1.31 3.10 1.89
N LEU A 40 -1.94 2.17 1.18
CA LEU A 40 -1.80 1.93 -0.24
C LEU A 40 -2.77 2.84 -0.98
N VAL A 41 -2.27 3.64 -1.92
CA VAL A 41 -3.09 4.53 -2.76
C VAL A 41 -2.93 4.08 -4.21
N ASP A 42 -3.92 3.36 -4.72
CA ASP A 42 -3.96 2.98 -6.12
C ASP A 42 -4.52 4.14 -6.97
N ASP A 43 -3.71 4.73 -7.85
CA ASP A 43 -4.11 5.81 -8.76
C ASP A 43 -4.86 5.29 -10.00
N ALA A 44 -5.90 4.50 -9.75
CA ALA A 44 -6.74 3.84 -10.74
C ALA A 44 -5.92 3.03 -11.76
N SER A 45 -5.19 2.03 -11.26
CA SER A 45 -4.50 1.04 -12.08
C SER A 45 -5.47 0.28 -12.98
N ARG A 46 -4.94 -0.20 -14.12
CA ARG A 46 -5.66 -1.02 -15.10
C ARG A 46 -5.05 -2.41 -15.28
N ASP A 47 -3.97 -2.69 -14.55
CA ASP A 47 -3.34 -4.00 -14.45
C ASP A 47 -3.74 -4.67 -13.11
N ALA A 48 -3.07 -5.76 -12.74
CA ALA A 48 -3.37 -6.49 -11.51
C ALA A 48 -2.90 -5.80 -10.21
N SER A 49 -2.42 -4.55 -10.26
CA SER A 49 -1.91 -3.86 -9.06
C SER A 49 -2.97 -3.71 -7.96
N ALA A 50 -4.21 -3.38 -8.34
CA ALA A 50 -5.30 -3.20 -7.40
C ALA A 50 -5.65 -4.51 -6.67
N GLU A 51 -5.69 -5.63 -7.40
CA GLU A 51 -5.99 -6.96 -6.86
C GLU A 51 -4.92 -7.40 -5.85
N ILE A 52 -3.63 -7.19 -6.18
CA ILE A 52 -2.50 -7.49 -5.28
C ILE A 52 -2.60 -6.66 -3.99
N ALA A 53 -2.92 -5.36 -4.11
CA ALA A 53 -3.07 -4.47 -2.96
C ALA A 53 -4.26 -4.87 -2.07
N GLU A 54 -5.38 -5.25 -2.68
CA GLU A 54 -6.59 -5.69 -1.98
C GLU A 54 -6.37 -7.02 -1.24
N GLU A 55 -5.71 -7.99 -1.87
CA GLU A 55 -5.32 -9.24 -1.20
C GLU A 55 -4.41 -8.96 0.01
N THR A 56 -3.45 -8.05 -0.16
CA THR A 56 -2.54 -7.67 0.93
C THR A 56 -3.29 -7.00 2.08
N ALA A 57 -4.18 -6.04 1.79
CA ALA A 57 -4.99 -5.38 2.82
C ALA A 57 -5.93 -6.35 3.56
N ARG A 58 -6.43 -7.39 2.87
CA ARG A 58 -7.20 -8.47 3.52
C ARG A 58 -6.35 -9.34 4.45
N ARG A 59 -5.09 -9.57 4.11
CA ARG A 59 -4.17 -10.41 4.88
C ARG A 59 -3.56 -9.68 6.10
N TYR A 60 -3.34 -8.38 5.99
CA TYR A 60 -2.63 -7.59 7.00
C TYR A 60 -3.52 -6.43 7.49
N PRO A 61 -4.13 -6.52 8.69
CA PRO A 61 -5.06 -5.51 9.20
C PRO A 61 -4.49 -4.08 9.32
N GLN A 62 -3.18 -3.95 9.48
CA GLN A 62 -2.47 -2.66 9.50
C GLN A 62 -2.22 -2.06 8.09
N VAL A 63 -2.61 -2.76 7.03
CA VAL A 63 -2.54 -2.30 5.64
C VAL A 63 -3.93 -1.88 5.17
N ARG A 64 -4.04 -0.68 4.60
CA ARG A 64 -5.30 -0.11 4.11
C ARG A 64 -5.15 0.30 2.66
N LEU A 65 -6.13 -0.03 1.83
CA LEU A 65 -6.18 0.39 0.42
C LEU A 65 -7.18 1.54 0.23
N ILE A 66 -6.75 2.56 -0.51
CA ILE A 66 -7.58 3.66 -1.01
C ILE A 66 -7.49 3.64 -2.53
N THR A 67 -8.65 3.55 -3.18
CA THR A 67 -8.75 3.54 -4.65
C THR A 67 -9.72 4.65 -5.08
N PRO A 68 -9.23 5.78 -5.64
CA PRO A 68 -10.07 6.79 -6.24
C PRO A 68 -10.76 6.26 -7.50
N ALA A 69 -11.95 6.78 -7.81
CA ALA A 69 -12.69 6.37 -9.01
C ALA A 69 -12.00 6.73 -10.34
N GLN A 70 -11.06 7.69 -10.33
CA GLN A 70 -10.35 8.18 -11.52
C GLN A 70 -8.90 8.49 -11.15
N PRO A 71 -7.94 8.37 -12.10
CA PRO A 71 -6.56 8.78 -11.86
C PRO A 71 -6.52 10.26 -11.51
N ARG A 72 -5.87 10.60 -10.40
CA ARG A 72 -5.64 11.98 -9.95
C ARG A 72 -4.20 12.42 -10.16
N GLY A 73 -3.30 11.50 -10.49
CA GLY A 73 -1.88 11.79 -10.61
C GLY A 73 -1.26 12.17 -9.26
N ARG A 74 0.05 12.45 -9.27
CA ARG A 74 0.75 12.97 -8.10
C ARG A 74 0.53 14.49 -8.04
N LEU A 75 0.10 14.98 -6.88
CA LEU A 75 0.16 16.41 -6.57
C LEU A 75 1.65 16.76 -6.46
N GLU A 76 2.19 17.51 -7.41
CA GLU A 76 3.54 18.09 -7.33
C GLU A 76 3.51 19.44 -6.63
#